data_AF-A0A2J8V3X2-F1
#
_entry.id   AF-A0A2J8V3X2-F1
#
_cell.length_a   1.000
_cell.length_b   1.000
_cell.length_c   1.000
_cell.angle_alpha   90.00
_cell.angle_beta   90.00
_cell.angle_gamma   90.00
#
_symmetry.space_group_name_H-M   'P 1'
#
loop_
_entity.id
_entity.type
_entity.pdbx_description
1 polymer ?
#
loop_
_entity_poly.entity_id
_entity_poly.type
_entity_poly.pdbx_seq_one_letter_code
_entity_poly.pdbx_strand_id
1 'polypeptide(L)' 'MTAARYRPTWDLALDPLVSCKLCLGEYPVEQMTTIAQCQCIFCTLCLKQYVELLI' A
#
# COMPACT_ATOMS: atom_id res chain seq x y z
N MET A 1 -28.31 -35.78 -8.35
CA MET A 1 -28.48 -34.60 -7.47
C MET A 1 -27.31 -33.67 -7.69
N THR A 2 -27.51 -32.60 -8.47
CA THR A 2 -26.47 -31.60 -8.81
C THR A 2 -26.28 -30.64 -7.63
N ALA A 3 -25.14 -30.73 -6.95
CA ALA A 3 -24.76 -29.76 -5.93
C ALA A 3 -24.42 -28.42 -6.62
N ALA A 4 -25.33 -27.44 -6.48
CA ALA A 4 -25.12 -26.08 -6.93
C ALA A 4 -23.88 -25.49 -6.24
N ARG A 5 -22.96 -24.93 -7.03
CA ARG A 5 -21.80 -24.20 -6.53
C ARG A 5 -22.26 -22.89 -5.89
N TYR A 6 -22.48 -22.91 -4.59
CA TYR A 6 -22.64 -21.69 -3.79
C TYR A 6 -21.26 -21.29 -3.25
N ARG A 7 -20.61 -20.31 -3.90
CA ARG A 7 -19.50 -19.57 -3.27
C ARG A 7 -20.07 -18.27 -2.72
N PRO A 8 -20.20 -18.12 -1.39
CA PRO A 8 -20.65 -16.85 -0.84
C PRO A 8 -19.55 -15.80 -1.05
N THR A 9 -19.96 -14.65 -1.58
CA THR A 9 -19.61 -13.28 -1.15
C THR A 9 -18.30 -13.16 -0.37
N TRP A 10 -17.28 -12.46 -0.89
CA TRP A 10 -16.39 -11.49 -0.20
C TRP A 10 -15.25 -11.09 -1.16
N ASP A 11 -15.57 -10.56 -2.34
CA ASP A 11 -14.65 -9.68 -3.07
C ASP A 11 -14.67 -8.32 -2.35
N LEU A 12 -14.30 -8.34 -1.06
CA LEU A 12 -13.88 -7.13 -0.38
C LEU A 12 -12.56 -6.80 -1.05
N ALA A 13 -12.59 -5.94 -2.07
CA ALA A 13 -11.39 -5.37 -2.66
C ALA A 13 -10.67 -4.62 -1.54
N LEU A 14 -9.88 -5.34 -0.75
CA LEU A 14 -8.91 -4.76 0.14
C LEU A 14 -8.00 -3.96 -0.78
N ASP A 15 -8.05 -2.64 -0.65
CA ASP A 15 -7.12 -1.78 -1.38
C ASP A 15 -5.72 -2.35 -1.18
N PRO A 16 -4.96 -2.57 -2.27
CA PRO A 16 -3.69 -3.27 -2.18
C PRO A 16 -2.77 -2.50 -1.23
N LEU A 17 -2.50 -3.11 -0.08
CA LEU A 17 -1.55 -2.56 0.87
C LEU A 17 -0.15 -2.71 0.31
N VAL A 18 0.63 -1.65 0.43
CA VAL A 18 2.04 -1.62 0.03
C VAL A 18 2.89 -1.41 1.27
N SER A 19 4.11 -1.93 1.28
CA SER A 19 5.04 -1.73 2.39
C SER A 19 5.89 -0.47 2.17
N CYS A 20 6.01 0.35 3.22
CA CYS A 20 6.87 1.52 3.24
C CYS A 20 8.33 1.10 3.53
N LYS A 21 9.27 1.52 2.69
CA LYS A 21 10.68 1.16 2.85
C LYS A 21 11.41 1.88 4.02
N LEU A 22 10.80 2.91 4.62
CA LEU A 22 11.37 3.64 5.77
C LEU A 22 10.89 3.09 7.11
N CYS A 23 9.57 3.02 7.32
CA CYS A 23 8.99 2.58 8.59
C CYS A 23 8.60 1.10 8.62
N LEU A 24 8.70 0.39 7.49
CA LEU A 24 8.29 -1.02 7.31
C LEU A 24 6.79 -1.30 7.54
N GLY A 25 5.97 -0.27 7.72
CA GLY A 25 4.51 -0.39 7.84
C GLY A 25 3.80 -0.59 6.50
N GLU A 26 2.59 -1.13 6.56
CA GLU A 26 1.71 -1.34 5.41
C GLU A 26 0.65 -0.24 5.32
N TYR A 27 0.45 0.31 4.12
CA TYR A 27 -0.45 1.43 3.88
C TYR A 27 -1.16 1.29 2.54
N PRO A 28 -2.38 1.85 2.39
CA PRO A 28 -3.07 1.91 1.12
C PRO A 28 -2.32 2.82 0.13
N VAL A 29 -2.53 2.59 -1.16
CA VAL A 29 -1.79 3.28 -2.23
C VAL A 29 -1.98 4.79 -2.18
N GLU A 30 -3.15 5.30 -1.75
CA GLU A 30 -3.38 6.75 -1.61
C GLU A 30 -2.46 7.43 -0.58
N GLN A 31 -1.91 6.65 0.37
CA GLN A 31 -1.01 7.13 1.42
C GLN A 31 0.47 6.89 1.07
N MET A 32 0.74 6.44 -0.15
CA MET A 32 2.07 6.10 -0.63
C MET A 32 2.61 7.10 -1.64
N THR A 33 3.92 7.17 -1.71
CA THR A 33 4.64 8.01 -2.67
C THR A 33 5.77 7.21 -3.30
N THR A 34 5.84 7.22 -4.63
CA THR A 34 6.86 6.52 -5.41
C THR A 34 7.87 7.52 -5.95
N ILE A 35 9.16 7.31 -5.66
CA ILE A 35 10.23 8.11 -6.24
C ILE A 35 10.52 7.59 -7.65
N ALA A 36 10.20 8.38 -8.68
CA ALA A 36 10.33 7.97 -10.09
C ALA A 36 11.76 7.54 -10.47
N GLN A 37 12.78 8.18 -9.88
CA GLN A 37 14.20 7.93 -10.20
C GLN A 37 14.67 6.52 -9.81
N CYS A 38 14.10 5.93 -8.76
CA CYS A 38 14.57 4.65 -8.20
C CYS A 38 13.44 3.66 -7.90
N GLN A 39 12.20 4.02 -8.24
CA GLN A 39 10.98 3.23 -8.00
C GLN A 39 10.78 2.81 -6.54
N CYS A 40 11.42 3.52 -5.59
CA CYS A 40 11.24 3.25 -4.17
C CYS A 40 9.90 3.82 -3.70
N ILE A 41 9.19 3.04 -2.88
CA ILE A 41 7.88 3.39 -2.35
C ILE A 41 7.98 3.64 -0.85
N PHE A 42 7.37 4.74 -0.41
CA PHE A 42 7.36 5.19 0.97
C PHE A 42 5.98 5.68 1.37
N CYS A 43 5.65 5.57 2.65
CA CYS A 43 4.52 6.29 3.22
C CYS A 43 4.75 7.80 3.04
N THR A 44 3.72 8.56 2.62
CA THR A 44 3.87 10.00 2.35
C THR A 44 4.39 10.76 3.56
N LEU A 45 3.98 10.38 4.77
CA LEU A 45 4.47 10.97 6.01
C LEU A 45 5.98 10.77 6.19
N CYS A 46 6.45 9.54 5.95
CA CYS A 46 7.85 9.13 6.09
C CYS A 46 8.74 9.94 5.13
N LEU A 47 8.28 10.11 3.88
CA LEU A 47 9.02 10.88 2.88
C LEU A 47 9.06 12.37 3.21
N LYS A 48 7.97 12.96 3.73
CA LYS A 48 7.95 14.36 4.19
C LYS A 48 8.97 14.61 5.29
N GLN A 49 8.96 13.77 6.33
CA GLN A 49 9.91 13.88 7.46
C GLN A 49 11.35 13.70 6.99
N TYR A 50 11.60 12.73 6.10
CA TYR A 50 12.92 12.49 5.55
C TYR A 50 13.46 13.70 4.79
N VAL A 51 12.64 14.35 3.97
CA VAL A 51 13.04 15.56 3.23
C VAL A 51 13.25 16.73 4.17
N GLU A 52 12.35 16.97 5.14
CA GLU A 52 12.48 18.06 6.13
C GLU A 52 13.76 17.97 6.98
N LEU A 53 14.26 16.76 7.25
CA LEU A 53 15.51 16.55 7.99
C LEU A 53 16.78 16.81 7.16
N LEU A 54 16.65 16.86 5.83
CA LEU A 54 17.78 17.04 4.90
C LEU A 54 17.94 18.48 4.41
N ILE A 55 17.10 19.40 4.87
CA ILE A 55 17.13 20.85 4.57
C ILE A 55 17.68 21.61 5.77
#